data_AF-A0A9E0PIT6-F1
#
_entry.id   AF-A0A9E0PIT6-F1
#
_cell.length_a   1.000
_cell.length_b   1.000
_cell.length_c   1.000
_cell.angle_alpha   90.00
_cell.angle_beta   90.00
_cell.angle_gamma   90.00
#
_symmetry.space_group_name_H-M   'P 1'
#
loop_
_entity.id
_entity.type
_entity.pdbx_description
1 polymer ?
#
loop_
_entity_poly.entity_id
_entity_poly.type
_entity_poly.pdbx_seq_one_letter_code
_entity_poly.pdbx_strand_id
1 'polypeptide(L)'
;MSSTGKMILGSLVTDLCDEIGLMAPDNLFDAEDDFARQLLAILHKLGRELCANYGWPQLKKMVTAAGDAVEDFDRFVNRSKKEYYSTFWVEGADGLRKEKASRLDDRFLFSDSVMQNGLKYMLLETKGLESSNAFAQFQQAVHNGLSQANYAHQKNLDLGFLDGSKPSGTSLHPFGL
;
A
#
# COMPACT_ATOMS: atom_id res chain seq x y z
N MET A 1 13.92 -11.93 -4.09
CA MET A 1 13.94 -10.60 -3.44
C MET A 1 12.64 -9.93 -3.82
N SER A 2 11.67 -9.84 -2.90
CA SER A 2 10.40 -9.15 -3.18
C SER A 2 10.65 -7.65 -3.20
N SER A 3 10.73 -7.06 -4.39
CA SER A 3 10.61 -5.61 -4.53
C SER A 3 9.15 -5.24 -4.31
N THR A 4 8.77 -4.98 -3.07
CA THR A 4 7.61 -4.13 -2.78
C THR A 4 7.81 -2.83 -3.55
N GLY A 5 6.80 -2.40 -4.31
CA GLY A 5 6.86 -1.25 -5.22
C GLY A 5 7.54 -0.04 -4.58
N LYS A 6 8.61 0.45 -5.21
CA LYS A 6 9.37 1.63 -4.78
C LYS A 6 9.29 2.75 -5.81
N MET A 7 8.32 2.67 -6.72
CA MET A 7 8.13 3.71 -7.71
C MET A 7 7.85 5.03 -7.01
N ILE A 8 8.61 6.05 -7.40
CA ILE A 8 8.42 7.41 -6.94
C ILE A 8 7.38 8.11 -7.82
N LEU A 9 6.74 9.13 -7.29
CA LEU A 9 5.71 9.89 -7.98
C LEU A 9 6.17 10.41 -9.35
N GLY A 10 7.38 10.95 -9.44
CA GLY A 10 7.92 11.46 -10.71
C GLY A 10 7.93 10.39 -11.80
N SER A 11 8.52 9.23 -11.51
CA SER A 11 8.60 8.11 -12.47
C SER A 11 7.21 7.58 -12.85
N LEU A 12 6.30 7.46 -11.88
CA LEU A 12 4.91 7.03 -12.16
C LEU A 12 4.23 7.93 -13.20
N VAL A 13 4.36 9.25 -13.03
CA VAL A 13 3.74 10.22 -13.92
C VAL A 13 4.40 10.21 -15.29
N THR A 14 5.73 10.20 -15.34
CA THR A 14 6.47 10.14 -16.61
C THR A 14 6.12 8.87 -17.39
N ASP A 15 6.20 7.69 -16.77
CA ASP A 15 5.89 6.41 -17.42
C ASP A 15 4.46 6.38 -17.97
N LEU A 16 3.49 6.88 -17.19
CA LEU A 16 2.10 6.96 -17.62
C LEU A 16 1.95 7.88 -18.82
N CYS A 17 2.49 9.10 -18.74
CA CYS A 17 2.41 10.10 -19.80
C CYS A 17 3.03 9.58 -21.11
N ASP A 18 4.20 8.96 -21.03
CA ASP A 18 4.86 8.32 -22.17
C ASP A 18 4.00 7.20 -22.77
N GLU A 19 3.38 6.37 -21.93
CA GLU A 19 2.52 5.27 -22.38
C GLU A 19 1.28 5.75 -23.14
N ILE A 20 0.67 6.85 -22.72
CA ILE A 20 -0.54 7.41 -23.33
C ILE A 20 -0.24 8.48 -24.38
N GLY A 21 1.04 8.76 -24.67
CA GLY A 21 1.47 9.75 -25.64
C GLY A 21 1.17 11.19 -25.24
N LEU A 22 1.08 11.48 -23.94
CA LEU A 22 0.95 12.84 -23.41
C LEU A 22 2.30 13.37 -22.95
N MET A 23 2.49 14.69 -23.05
CA MET A 23 3.68 15.34 -22.48
C MET A 23 3.56 15.34 -20.96
N ALA A 24 4.58 14.83 -20.27
CA ALA A 24 4.65 14.89 -18.82
C ALA A 24 4.81 16.36 -18.36
N PRO A 25 4.12 16.80 -17.30
CA PRO A 25 4.30 18.14 -16.76
C PRO A 25 5.68 18.27 -16.11
N ASP A 26 6.36 19.39 -16.35
CA ASP A 26 7.69 19.67 -15.77
C ASP A 26 7.63 19.77 -14.24
N ASN A 27 6.51 20.30 -13.71
CA ASN A 27 6.26 20.41 -12.29
C ASN A 27 4.83 19.98 -11.95
N LEU A 28 4.71 18.78 -11.37
CA LEU A 28 3.42 18.20 -10.99
C LEU A 28 2.68 19.01 -9.89
N PHE A 29 3.40 19.83 -9.14
CA PHE A 29 2.84 20.63 -8.04
C PHE A 29 2.60 22.09 -8.42
N ASP A 30 2.76 22.43 -9.70
CA ASP A 30 2.46 23.75 -10.19
C ASP A 30 0.94 24.00 -10.16
N ALA A 31 0.55 25.15 -9.61
CA ALA A 31 -0.84 25.56 -9.52
C ALA A 31 -1.37 26.12 -10.85
N GLU A 32 -0.48 26.55 -11.75
CA GLU A 32 -0.83 27.13 -13.06
C GLU A 32 -1.09 26.07 -14.13
N ASP A 33 -0.59 24.84 -13.94
CA ASP A 33 -0.80 23.73 -14.87
C ASP A 33 -2.10 22.96 -14.53
N ASP A 34 -3.13 23.18 -15.35
CA ASP A 34 -4.43 22.49 -15.26
C ASP A 34 -4.30 20.97 -15.32
N PHE A 35 -3.40 20.45 -16.17
CA PHE A 35 -3.21 19.03 -16.35
C PHE A 35 -2.50 18.41 -15.14
N ALA A 36 -1.43 19.05 -14.64
CA ALA A 36 -0.73 18.62 -13.44
C ALA A 36 -1.69 18.53 -12.23
N ARG A 37 -2.53 19.55 -12.03
CA ARG A 37 -3.55 19.57 -10.97
C ARG A 37 -4.57 18.45 -11.13
N GLN A 38 -5.04 18.21 -12.35
CA GLN A 38 -5.98 17.12 -12.64
C GLN A 38 -5.34 15.76 -12.32
N LEU A 39 -4.11 15.53 -12.76
CA LEU A 39 -3.40 14.28 -12.55
C LEU A 39 -3.17 14.01 -11.05
N LEU A 40 -2.74 15.02 -10.30
CA LEU A 40 -2.54 14.92 -8.85
C LEU A 40 -3.86 14.65 -8.10
N ALA A 41 -4.95 15.31 -8.51
CA ALA A 41 -6.27 15.09 -7.93
C ALA A 41 -6.77 13.65 -8.17
N ILE A 42 -6.56 13.11 -9.38
CA ILE A 42 -6.91 11.72 -9.71
C ILE A 42 -6.05 10.75 -8.90
N LEU A 43 -4.74 10.99 -8.81
CA LEU A 43 -3.84 10.16 -8.02
C LEU A 43 -4.26 10.11 -6.54
N HIS A 44 -4.60 11.25 -5.94
CA HIS A 44 -5.07 11.27 -4.55
C HIS A 44 -6.43 10.58 -4.39
N LYS A 45 -7.30 10.64 -5.40
CA LYS A 45 -8.56 9.89 -5.41
C LYS A 45 -8.28 8.38 -5.46
N LEU A 46 -7.41 7.92 -6.35
CA LEU A 46 -6.97 6.53 -6.46
C LEU A 46 -6.45 6.00 -5.11
N GLY A 47 -5.52 6.73 -4.47
CA GLY A 47 -4.93 6.31 -3.20
C GLY A 47 -5.97 6.13 -2.09
N ARG A 48 -6.96 7.04 -2.03
CA ARG A 48 -8.09 6.90 -1.09
C ARG A 48 -8.97 5.69 -1.41
N GLU A 49 -9.31 5.48 -2.68
CA GLU A 49 -10.12 4.34 -3.11
C GLU A 49 -9.42 3.01 -2.84
N LEU A 50 -8.10 2.93 -3.08
CA LEU A 50 -7.30 1.74 -2.78
C LEU A 50 -7.29 1.43 -1.29
N CYS A 51 -7.16 2.43 -0.42
CA CYS A 51 -7.21 2.24 1.04
C CYS A 51 -8.60 1.83 1.53
N ALA A 52 -9.66 2.41 0.94
CA ALA A 52 -11.03 2.22 1.40
C ALA A 52 -11.63 0.88 0.97
N ASN A 53 -11.31 0.43 -0.25
CA ASN A 53 -11.99 -0.69 -0.88
C ASN A 53 -11.26 -2.03 -0.73
N TYR A 54 -10.00 -2.03 -0.28
CA TYR A 54 -9.17 -3.24 -0.25
C TYR A 54 -8.36 -3.34 1.05
N GLY A 55 -8.31 -4.55 1.61
CA GLY A 55 -7.59 -4.85 2.86
C GLY A 55 -6.10 -5.10 2.65
N TRP A 56 -5.35 -4.09 2.24
CA TRP A 56 -3.92 -4.22 1.93
C TRP A 56 -3.07 -4.56 3.17
N PRO A 57 -2.31 -5.67 3.18
CA PRO A 57 -1.47 -6.06 4.31
C PRO A 57 -0.37 -5.05 4.67
N GLN A 58 0.13 -4.27 3.70
CA GLN A 58 1.13 -3.23 3.95
C GLN A 58 0.58 -1.98 4.65
N LEU A 59 -0.75 -1.79 4.64
CA LEU A 59 -1.38 -0.71 5.40
C LEU A 59 -1.46 -1.13 6.85
N LYS A 60 -1.07 -0.23 7.75
CA LYS A 60 -1.11 -0.49 9.19
C LYS A 60 -2.57 -0.69 9.61
N LYS A 61 -2.88 -1.87 10.15
CA LYS A 61 -4.16 -2.11 10.81
C LYS A 61 -4.22 -1.26 12.08
N MET A 62 -5.22 -0.41 12.15
CA MET A 62 -5.49 0.42 13.31
C MET A 62 -6.76 -0.06 14.00
N VAL A 63 -6.74 -0.01 15.33
CA VAL A 63 -7.87 -0.35 16.19
C VAL A 63 -8.21 0.93 16.94
N THR A 64 -9.41 1.47 16.72
CA THR A 64 -9.91 2.54 17.59
C THR A 64 -10.45 1.87 18.85
N ALA A 65 -9.88 2.16 20.00
CA ALA A 65 -10.55 1.88 21.27
C ALA A 65 -11.74 2.84 21.36
N ALA A 66 -12.96 2.31 21.39
CA ALA A 66 -14.14 3.12 21.67
C ALA A 66 -14.02 3.62 23.13
N GLY A 67 -13.97 4.94 23.31
CA GLY A 67 -13.86 5.57 24.62
C GLY A 67 -15.15 5.48 25.45
N ASP A 68 -14.94 5.30 26.75
CA ASP A 68 -15.79 5.49 27.93
C ASP A 68 -17.29 5.14 27.83
N ALA A 69 -17.58 3.86 28.08
CA ALA A 69 -18.85 3.45 28.68
C ALA A 69 -18.58 2.49 29.84
N VAL A 70 -19.07 2.91 31.00
CA VAL A 70 -18.96 2.31 32.33
C VAL A 70 -19.70 0.95 32.35
N GLU A 71 -19.08 -0.04 33.01
CA GLU A 71 -19.60 -1.36 33.44
C GLU A 71 -19.80 -2.53 32.46
N ASP A 72 -19.77 -2.39 31.13
CA ASP A 72 -19.84 -3.55 30.18
C ASP A 72 -18.77 -3.50 29.06
N PHE A 73 -17.56 -3.10 29.45
CA PHE A 73 -16.45 -2.77 28.55
C PHE A 73 -15.99 -3.96 27.67
N ASP A 74 -15.84 -5.17 28.23
CA ASP A 74 -15.32 -6.31 27.47
C ASP A 74 -16.28 -6.80 26.37
N ARG A 75 -17.59 -6.74 26.62
CA ARG A 75 -18.61 -7.21 25.67
C ARG A 75 -18.86 -6.18 24.58
N PHE A 76 -18.78 -4.89 24.92
CA PHE A 76 -18.92 -3.80 23.96
C PHE A 76 -17.66 -3.69 23.08
N VAL A 77 -16.46 -3.68 23.67
CA VAL A 77 -15.20 -3.60 22.93
C VAL A 77 -15.03 -4.78 21.97
N ASN A 78 -15.41 -6.01 22.35
CA ASN A 78 -15.37 -7.14 21.41
C ASN A 78 -16.44 -7.08 20.30
N ARG A 79 -17.57 -6.38 20.50
CA ARG A 79 -18.65 -6.27 19.51
C ARG A 79 -18.45 -5.09 18.55
N SER A 80 -17.74 -4.04 18.94
CA SER A 80 -17.54 -2.81 18.15
C SER A 80 -16.10 -2.54 17.73
N LYS A 81 -15.20 -3.52 17.74
CA LYS A 81 -13.90 -3.42 17.06
C LYS A 81 -14.11 -3.23 15.56
N LYS A 82 -14.17 -1.98 15.13
CA LYS A 82 -13.98 -1.62 13.72
C LYS A 82 -12.48 -1.60 13.47
N GLU A 83 -12.00 -2.70 12.93
CA GLU A 83 -10.66 -2.75 12.39
C GLU A 83 -10.66 -1.93 11.09
N TYR A 84 -9.80 -0.92 11.01
CA TYR A 84 -9.63 -0.12 9.80
C TYR A 84 -8.17 -0.16 9.36
N TYR A 85 -7.98 -0.09 8.05
CA TYR A 85 -6.65 0.08 7.48
C TYR A 85 -6.30 1.57 7.47
N SER A 86 -5.04 1.86 7.78
CA SER A 86 -4.47 3.21 7.69
C SER A 86 -4.71 3.82 6.32
N THR A 87 -5.06 5.10 6.28
CA THR A 87 -5.16 5.95 5.07
C THR A 87 -3.79 6.41 4.56
N PHE A 88 -2.70 6.09 5.27
CA PHE A 88 -1.35 6.43 4.84
C PHE A 88 -0.84 5.46 3.77
N TRP A 89 -0.94 5.85 2.50
CA TRP A 89 -0.52 5.07 1.33
C TRP A 89 0.75 5.61 0.65
N VAL A 90 1.27 6.73 1.12
CA VAL A 90 2.50 7.36 0.62
C VAL A 90 3.56 7.34 1.72
N GLU A 91 4.80 7.12 1.34
CA GLU A 91 5.99 7.26 2.19
C GLU A 91 6.87 8.38 1.63
N GLY A 92 7.12 9.42 2.44
CA GLY A 92 8.02 10.51 2.09
C GLY A 92 9.48 10.07 2.08
N ALA A 93 10.36 10.91 1.51
CA ALA A 93 11.80 10.67 1.51
C ALA A 93 12.40 10.59 2.93
N ASP A 94 11.72 11.16 3.92
CA ASP A 94 12.00 11.10 5.35
C ASP A 94 11.57 9.77 6.01
N GLY A 95 10.94 8.86 5.26
CA GLY A 95 10.38 7.61 5.76
C GLY A 95 9.06 7.78 6.51
N LEU A 96 8.51 9.00 6.56
CA LEU A 96 7.23 9.24 7.20
C LEU A 96 6.08 8.89 6.26
N ARG A 97 5.10 8.16 6.78
CA ARG A 97 3.89 7.79 6.03
C ARG A 97 2.86 8.90 6.08
N LYS A 98 2.21 9.18 4.94
CA LYS A 98 1.24 10.26 4.77
C LYS A 98 0.09 9.88 3.82
N GLU A 99 -0.99 10.65 3.86
CA GLU A 99 -2.23 10.42 3.08
C GLU A 99 -2.19 11.00 1.66
N LYS A 100 -1.20 11.84 1.37
CA LYS A 100 -1.11 12.57 0.10
C LYS A 100 0.34 12.67 -0.36
N ALA A 101 0.54 12.47 -1.65
CA ALA A 101 1.81 12.80 -2.29
C ALA A 101 1.95 14.32 -2.37
N SER A 102 3.10 14.83 -1.96
CA SER A 102 3.44 16.25 -1.89
C SER A 102 4.82 16.56 -2.45
N ARG A 103 5.59 15.54 -2.85
CA ARG A 103 6.91 15.66 -3.47
C ARG A 103 7.09 14.61 -4.56
N LEU A 104 7.96 14.87 -5.55
CA LEU A 104 8.23 13.95 -6.65
C LEU A 104 8.99 12.68 -6.21
N ASP A 105 9.73 12.77 -5.11
CA ASP A 105 10.49 11.66 -4.49
C ASP A 105 9.65 10.81 -3.52
N ASP A 106 8.37 11.13 -3.35
CA ASP A 106 7.44 10.33 -2.57
C ASP A 106 7.24 8.94 -3.19
N ARG A 107 7.24 7.91 -2.35
CA ARG A 107 7.06 6.50 -2.73
C ARG A 107 5.65 6.03 -2.39
N PHE A 108 5.13 5.09 -3.16
CA PHE A 108 3.84 4.47 -2.89
C PHE A 108 4.00 3.15 -2.14
N LEU A 109 3.07 2.85 -1.24
CA LEU A 109 3.03 1.56 -0.53
C LEU A 109 2.40 0.45 -1.39
N PHE A 110 1.70 0.80 -2.46
CA PHE A 110 1.09 -0.14 -3.39
C PHE A 110 2.11 -0.58 -4.46
N SER A 111 1.86 -1.72 -5.12
CA SER A 111 2.73 -2.16 -6.20
C SER A 111 2.66 -1.19 -7.38
N ASP A 112 3.77 -1.09 -8.11
CA ASP A 112 3.90 -0.18 -9.24
C ASP A 112 2.79 -0.41 -10.29
N SER A 113 2.50 -1.68 -10.61
CA SER A 113 1.41 -2.02 -11.54
C SER A 113 0.01 -1.62 -11.04
N VAL A 114 -0.24 -1.60 -9.73
CA VAL A 114 -1.52 -1.11 -9.19
C VAL A 114 -1.62 0.38 -9.38
N MET A 115 -0.53 1.12 -9.09
CA MET A 115 -0.50 2.57 -9.23
C MET A 115 -0.59 3.01 -10.69
N GLN A 116 0.21 2.42 -11.59
CA GLN A 116 0.21 2.74 -13.01
C GLN A 116 -1.16 2.45 -13.66
N ASN A 117 -1.64 1.22 -13.54
CA ASN A 117 -2.91 0.83 -14.19
C ASN A 117 -4.12 1.55 -13.58
N GLY A 118 -4.12 1.79 -12.27
CA GLY A 118 -5.18 2.54 -11.59
C GLY A 118 -5.24 3.99 -12.05
N LEU A 119 -4.08 4.66 -12.12
CA LEU A 119 -4.00 6.06 -12.54
C LEU A 119 -4.41 6.20 -14.01
N LYS A 120 -3.94 5.28 -14.87
CA LYS A 120 -4.34 5.20 -16.28
C LYS A 120 -5.85 5.04 -16.45
N TYR A 121 -6.44 4.05 -15.77
CA TYR A 121 -7.87 3.78 -15.81
C TYR A 121 -8.68 5.03 -15.45
N MET A 122 -8.37 5.66 -14.31
CA MET A 122 -9.12 6.82 -13.85
C MET A 122 -8.90 8.05 -14.73
N LEU A 123 -7.71 8.23 -15.31
CA LEU A 123 -7.46 9.31 -16.25
C LEU A 123 -8.28 9.14 -17.54
N LEU A 124 -8.27 7.94 -18.13
CA LEU A 124 -9.07 7.62 -19.31
C LEU A 124 -10.56 7.81 -19.05
N GLU A 125 -11.07 7.33 -17.90
CA GLU A 125 -12.46 7.53 -17.50
C GLU A 125 -12.80 9.01 -17.36
N THR A 126 -11.93 9.80 -16.71
CA THR A 126 -12.14 11.24 -16.53
C THR A 126 -12.16 12.01 -17.86
N LYS A 127 -11.41 11.52 -18.85
CA LYS A 127 -11.39 12.10 -20.21
C LYS A 127 -12.53 11.59 -21.10
N GLY A 128 -13.39 10.70 -20.59
CA GLY A 128 -14.46 10.07 -21.37
C GLY A 128 -13.94 9.15 -22.49
N LEU A 129 -12.71 8.65 -22.34
CA LEU A 129 -12.08 7.73 -23.28
C LEU A 129 -12.44 6.28 -22.93
N GLU A 130 -12.23 5.38 -23.90
CA GLU A 130 -12.39 3.93 -23.70
C GLU A 130 -11.42 3.46 -22.60
N SER A 131 -11.96 2.85 -21.56
CA SER A 131 -11.21 2.48 -20.35
C SER A 131 -11.39 1.02 -19.93
N SER A 132 -12.11 0.19 -20.70
CA SER A 132 -12.43 -1.19 -20.30
C SER A 132 -11.17 -2.05 -20.20
N ASN A 133 -10.22 -1.88 -21.12
CA ASN A 133 -8.94 -2.60 -21.06
C ASN A 133 -8.10 -2.14 -19.86
N ALA A 134 -7.99 -0.82 -19.65
CA ALA A 134 -7.27 -0.27 -18.51
C ALA A 134 -7.88 -0.71 -17.16
N PHE A 135 -9.22 -0.78 -17.09
CA PHE A 135 -9.92 -1.31 -15.94
C PHE A 135 -9.61 -2.79 -15.69
N ALA A 136 -9.63 -3.62 -16.73
CA ALA A 136 -9.28 -5.04 -16.61
C ALA A 136 -7.84 -5.24 -16.11
N GLN A 137 -6.89 -4.46 -16.63
CA GLN A 137 -5.50 -4.47 -16.19
C GLN A 137 -5.38 -4.01 -14.73
N PHE A 138 -6.12 -2.97 -14.33
CA PHE A 138 -6.15 -2.49 -12.95
C PHE A 138 -6.70 -3.56 -11.99
N GLN A 139 -7.83 -4.20 -12.32
CA GLN A 139 -8.40 -5.28 -11.50
C GLN A 139 -7.43 -6.45 -11.35
N GLN A 140 -6.75 -6.84 -12.43
CA GLN A 140 -5.73 -7.88 -12.39
C GLN A 140 -4.53 -7.47 -11.53
N ALA A 141 -4.06 -6.23 -11.65
CA ALA A 141 -2.96 -5.71 -10.84
C ALA A 141 -3.30 -5.69 -9.34
N VAL A 142 -4.54 -5.30 -8.98
CA VAL A 142 -5.01 -5.33 -7.60
C VAL A 142 -5.05 -6.75 -7.06
N HIS A 143 -5.61 -7.69 -7.81
CA HIS A 143 -5.66 -9.10 -7.43
C HIS A 143 -4.25 -9.68 -7.17
N ASN A 144 -3.31 -9.37 -8.07
CA ASN A 144 -1.92 -9.79 -7.94
C ASN A 144 -1.24 -9.14 -6.72
N GLY A 145 -1.44 -7.84 -6.52
CA GLY A 145 -0.86 -7.09 -5.42
C GLY A 145 -1.32 -7.62 -4.05
N LEU A 146 -2.61 -7.88 -3.89
CA LEU A 146 -3.17 -8.46 -2.66
C LEU A 146 -2.61 -9.86 -2.39
N SER A 147 -2.53 -10.68 -3.44
CA SER A 147 -1.98 -12.04 -3.33
C SER A 147 -0.52 -12.01 -2.87
N GLN A 148 0.33 -11.21 -3.53
CA GLN A 148 1.75 -11.08 -3.19
C GLN A 148 1.97 -10.52 -1.78
N ALA A 149 1.19 -9.52 -1.38
CA ALA A 149 1.27 -8.96 -0.03
C ALA A 149 0.90 -9.98 1.06
N ASN A 150 -0.11 -10.82 0.80
CA ASN A 150 -0.50 -11.90 1.71
C ASN A 150 0.61 -12.96 1.84
N TYR A 151 1.26 -13.36 0.74
CA TYR A 151 2.39 -14.27 0.78
C TYR A 151 3.59 -13.72 1.56
N ALA A 152 3.90 -12.42 1.40
CA ALA A 152 4.99 -11.78 2.14
C ALA A 152 4.69 -11.69 3.65
N HIS A 153 3.43 -11.43 4.02
CA HIS A 153 3.00 -11.40 5.41
C HIS A 153 3.10 -12.78 6.08
N GLN A 154 2.66 -13.85 5.40
CA GLN A 154 2.75 -15.21 5.92
C GLN A 154 4.19 -15.66 6.14
N LYS A 155 5.11 -15.37 5.21
CA LYS A 155 6.53 -15.74 5.34
C LYS A 155 7.22 -15.05 6.53
N ASN A 156 6.85 -13.80 6.83
CA ASN A 156 7.38 -13.08 7.98
C ASN A 156 6.88 -13.63 9.33
N LEU A 157 5.66 -14.18 9.36
CA LEU A 157 5.15 -14.89 10.55
C LEU A 157 5.87 -16.24 10.75
N ASP A 158 6.17 -16.94 9.66
CA ASP A 158 6.84 -18.25 9.70
C ASP A 158 8.33 -18.16 10.09
N LEU A 159 9.01 -17.07 9.70
CA LEU A 159 10.40 -16.80 10.08
C LEU A 159 10.59 -16.41 11.56
N GLY A 160 9.51 -16.06 12.27
CA GLY A 160 9.53 -15.80 13.72
C GLY A 160 9.52 -17.06 14.59
N PHE A 161 9.36 -18.25 13.99
CA PHE A 161 9.24 -19.51 14.72
C PHE A 161 10.51 -20.40 14.67
N LEU A 162 11.56 -19.95 13.97
CA LEU A 162 12.81 -20.72 13.77
C LEU A 162 14.06 -20.06 14.37
N ASP A 163 13.97 -19.46 15.56
CA ASP A 163 15.14 -19.26 16.44
C ASP A 163 14.91 -19.96 17.78
N GLY A 164 14.73 -21.27 17.71
CA GLY A 164 14.80 -22.16 18.85
C GLY A 164 16.27 -22.50 19.14
N SER A 165 17.04 -21.53 19.63
CA SER A 165 18.28 -21.80 20.36
C SER A 165 17.96 -22.74 21.53
N LYS A 166 18.18 -24.05 21.35
CA LYS A 166 18.11 -25.02 22.44
C LYS A 166 19.40 -24.88 23.28
N PRO A 167 19.31 -24.61 24.59
CA PRO A 167 20.48 -24.59 25.46
C PRO A 167 21.07 -26.00 25.59
N SER A 168 22.40 -26.01 25.60
CA SER A 168 23.33 -27.12 25.80
C SER A 168 22.87 -28.13 26.84
N GLY A 169 22.53 -29.34 26.41
CA GLY A 169 22.26 -30.50 27.27
C GLY A 169 23.51 -31.37 27.39
N THR A 170 24.13 -31.30 28.56
CA THR A 170 25.27 -32.07 29.07
C THR A 170 25.21 -33.57 28.71
N SER A 171 26.17 -34.07 27.93
CA SER A 171 26.42 -35.52 27.83
C SER A 171 27.39 -35.94 28.93
N LEU A 172 26.87 -36.62 29.94
CA LEU A 172 27.65 -37.32 30.96
C LEU A 172 28.54 -38.39 30.33
N HIS A 173 29.79 -38.48 30.78
CA HIS A 173 30.70 -39.59 30.53
C HIS A 173 30.22 -40.87 31.25
N PRO A 174 30.38 -42.08 30.66
CA PRO A 174 30.32 -43.32 31.40
C PRO A 174 31.70 -43.66 32.01
N PHE A 175 31.82 -43.60 33.34
CA PHE A 175 32.78 -44.40 34.09
C PHE A 175 32.15 -45.77 34.35
N GLY A 176 32.94 -46.81 34.12
CA GLY A 176 32.49 -48.20 34.08
C GLY A 176 32.31 -48.88 35.43
N LEU A 177 31.91 -50.15 35.31
CA LEU A 177 32.25 -51.29 36.16
C LEU A 177 32.45 -52.49 35.24
#